data_AF-A0A0G0BS75-F1
#
_entry.id   AF-A0A0G0BS75-F1
#
_cell.length_a   1.000
_cell.length_b   1.000
_cell.length_c   1.000
_cell.angle_alpha   90.00
_cell.angle_beta   90.00
_cell.angle_gamma   90.00
#
_symmetry.space_group_name_H-M   'P 1'
#
loop_
_entity.id
_entity.type
_entity.pdbx_description
1 polymer ?
#
loop_
_entity_poly.entity_id
_entity_poly.type
_entity_poly.pdbx_seq_one_letter_code
_entity_poly.pdbx_strand_id
1 'polypeptide(L)'
;MLRGIAWWTVGMLYLLFTLVALSANSAVSFLAFLIPTIISIPPIYNFVSKKFNLEIKTGVKIIILIVGFFIGGSYLPKIDVKKGQVVPTATTIPVTKQVNKISPLPSPVLHRIIRVVDGDTVVVNINNKDETIRLIGINSPEVRDPRKPVECFGKEASTKAKEILTGKNVRIENDPTQGDKDKYKRLLRYIFLEDGTNFNKLMIEEGYAFEYTYNIPYKYQEEFKEAQRLAELNKKGLWADGACISALPIKIME
;
A
#
# COMPACT_ATOMS: atom_id res chain seq x y z
N MET A 1 1.09 21.62 38.55
CA MET A 1 1.12 21.57 37.07
C MET A 1 1.76 20.28 36.54
N LEU A 2 2.99 19.94 36.94
CA LEU A 2 3.74 18.76 36.46
C LEU A 2 3.02 17.41 36.63
N ARG A 3 2.33 17.19 37.76
CA ARG A 3 1.57 15.94 37.99
C ARG A 3 0.44 15.73 36.98
N GLY A 4 -0.24 16.80 36.56
CA GLY A 4 -1.33 16.70 35.58
C GLY A 4 -0.81 16.35 34.18
N ILE A 5 0.32 16.94 33.80
CA ILE A 5 0.98 16.70 32.51
C ILE A 5 1.40 15.23 32.38
N ALA A 6 1.94 14.64 33.45
CA ALA A 6 2.34 13.23 33.47
C ALA A 6 1.16 12.26 33.20
N TRP A 7 -0.03 12.55 33.71
CA TRP A 7 -1.22 11.72 33.45
C TRP A 7 -1.68 11.82 31.99
N TRP A 8 -1.59 13.00 31.39
CA TRP A 8 -1.89 13.20 29.97
C TRP A 8 -0.94 12.45 29.05
N THR A 9 0.38 12.49 29.31
CA THR A 9 1.37 11.78 28.50
C THR A 9 1.16 10.27 28.55
N VAL A 10 0.88 9.74 29.74
CA VAL A 10 0.57 8.31 29.92
C VAL A 10 -0.74 7.95 29.22
N GLY A 11 -1.79 8.77 29.38
CA GLY A 11 -3.07 8.54 28.72
C GLY A 11 -3.00 8.53 27.20
N MET A 12 -2.24 9.46 26.59
CA MET A 12 -2.02 9.48 25.15
C MET A 12 -1.24 8.26 24.66
N LEU A 13 -0.27 7.77 25.44
CA LEU A 13 0.46 6.55 25.11
C LEU A 13 -0.46 5.32 25.08
N TYR A 14 -1.34 5.16 26.07
CA TYR A 14 -2.32 4.08 26.08
C TYR A 14 -3.41 4.23 25.01
N LEU A 15 -3.76 5.47 24.64
CA LEU A 15 -4.65 5.70 23.50
C LEU A 15 -4.04 5.19 22.20
N LEU A 16 -2.74 5.44 21.97
CA LEU A 16 -2.02 4.88 20.82
C LEU A 16 -2.03 3.36 20.83
N PHE A 17 -1.73 2.72 21.97
CA PHE A 17 -1.80 1.26 22.10
C PHE A 17 -3.21 0.71 21.83
N THR A 18 -4.25 1.42 22.25
CA THR A 18 -5.65 1.04 22.00
C THR A 18 -5.99 1.10 20.51
N LEU A 19 -5.54 2.13 19.79
CA LEU A 19 -5.74 2.26 18.35
C LEU A 19 -4.98 1.17 17.57
N VAL A 20 -3.75 0.85 17.98
CA VAL A 20 -2.98 -0.26 17.40
C VAL A 20 -3.69 -1.59 17.64
N ALA A 21 -4.16 -1.85 18.86
CA ALA A 21 -4.90 -3.07 19.18
C ALA A 21 -6.21 -3.21 18.40
N LEU A 22 -6.90 -2.10 18.12
CA LEU A 22 -8.08 -2.05 17.26
C LEU A 22 -7.73 -2.47 15.82
N SER A 23 -6.63 -1.94 15.28
CA SER A 23 -6.16 -2.32 13.93
C SER A 23 -5.71 -3.77 13.82
N ALA A 24 -5.24 -4.35 14.94
CA ALA A 24 -4.81 -5.74 15.05
C ALA A 24 -5.97 -6.74 15.26
N ASN A 25 -7.23 -6.26 15.33
CA ASN A 25 -8.43 -7.06 15.59
C ASN A 25 -8.34 -7.94 16.86
N SER A 26 -7.54 -7.53 17.85
CA SER A 26 -7.33 -8.27 19.12
C SER A 26 -8.22 -7.66 20.20
N ALA A 27 -9.42 -8.23 20.40
CA ALA A 27 -10.40 -7.74 21.37
C ALA A 27 -9.85 -7.68 22.81
N VAL A 28 -9.01 -8.66 23.19
CA VAL A 28 -8.37 -8.73 24.51
C VAL A 28 -7.40 -7.56 24.70
N SER A 29 -6.56 -7.29 23.70
CA SER A 29 -5.61 -6.17 23.76
C SER A 29 -6.32 -4.82 23.77
N PHE A 30 -7.38 -4.68 22.96
CA PHE A 30 -8.18 -3.46 22.92
C PHE A 30 -8.77 -3.13 24.28
N LEU A 31 -9.43 -4.09 24.93
CA LEU A 31 -10.01 -3.89 26.26
C LEU A 31 -8.93 -3.64 27.33
N ALA A 32 -7.79 -4.33 27.24
CA ALA A 32 -6.67 -4.18 28.16
C ALA A 32 -6.02 -2.79 28.12
N PHE A 33 -6.03 -2.10 26.97
CA PHE A 33 -5.49 -0.73 26.84
C PHE A 33 -6.55 0.38 27.00
N LEU A 34 -7.82 0.08 26.70
CA LEU A 34 -8.92 1.05 26.81
C LEU A 34 -9.16 1.50 28.26
N ILE A 35 -9.15 0.58 29.21
CA ILE A 35 -9.38 0.88 30.64
C ILE A 35 -8.27 1.80 31.21
N PRO A 36 -6.97 1.50 31.03
CA PRO A 36 -5.86 2.43 31.32
C PRO A 36 -5.99 3.82 30.69
N THR A 37 -6.48 3.89 29.45
CA THR A 37 -6.67 5.15 28.72
C THR A 37 -7.71 6.04 29.42
N ILE A 38 -8.86 5.46 29.75
CA ILE A 38 -9.97 6.14 30.45
C ILE A 38 -9.53 6.67 31.81
N ILE A 39 -8.73 5.89 32.55
CA ILE A 39 -8.28 6.24 33.91
C ILE A 39 -7.20 7.34 33.90
N SER A 40 -6.39 7.39 32.84
CA SER A 40 -5.23 8.28 32.76
C SER A 40 -5.56 9.66 32.20
N ILE A 41 -6.60 9.78 31.36
CA ILE A 41 -7.01 11.06 30.77
C ILE A 41 -7.96 11.78 31.74
N PRO A 42 -7.55 12.89 32.39
CA PRO A 42 -8.31 13.48 33.49
C PRO A 42 -9.75 13.89 33.14
N PRO A 43 -10.06 14.51 31.98
CA PRO A 43 -11.44 14.81 31.61
C PRO A 43 -12.33 13.57 31.53
N ILE A 44 -11.80 12.46 31.00
CA ILE A 44 -12.55 11.21 30.82
C ILE A 44 -12.73 10.53 32.17
N TYR A 45 -11.66 10.42 32.96
CA TYR A 45 -11.73 9.85 34.30
C TYR A 45 -12.72 10.61 35.18
N ASN A 46 -12.66 11.95 35.20
CA ASN A 46 -13.55 12.79 36.02
C ASN A 46 -15.02 12.64 35.63
N PHE A 47 -15.30 12.48 34.33
CA PHE A 47 -16.65 12.21 33.86
C PHE A 47 -17.14 10.84 34.34
N VAL A 48 -16.32 9.79 34.18
CA VAL A 48 -16.66 8.41 34.58
C VAL A 48 -16.81 8.32 36.10
N SER A 49 -15.87 8.86 36.87
CA SER A 49 -15.90 8.83 38.33
C SER A 49 -17.15 9.52 38.88
N LYS A 50 -17.54 10.66 38.29
CA LYS A 50 -18.75 11.38 38.69
C LYS A 50 -20.03 10.64 38.29
N LYS A 51 -20.07 10.05 37.09
CA LYS A 51 -21.25 9.33 36.59
C LYS A 51 -21.53 8.05 37.37
N PHE A 52 -20.49 7.35 37.83
CA PHE A 52 -20.60 6.05 38.49
C PHE A 52 -20.23 6.08 39.99
N ASN A 53 -20.01 7.27 40.56
CA ASN A 53 -19.59 7.47 41.95
C ASN A 53 -18.37 6.61 42.36
N LEU A 54 -17.39 6.51 41.46
CA LEU A 54 -16.21 5.64 41.60
C LEU A 54 -14.96 6.48 41.88
N GLU A 55 -14.32 6.28 43.03
CA GLU A 55 -13.07 6.94 43.38
C GLU A 55 -11.89 5.96 43.43
N ILE A 56 -10.96 6.08 42.49
CA ILE A 56 -9.80 5.19 42.38
C ILE A 56 -8.56 5.90 42.96
N LYS A 57 -8.02 5.33 44.05
CA LYS A 57 -6.76 5.80 44.66
C LYS A 57 -5.61 5.74 43.65
N THR A 58 -4.69 6.70 43.73
CA THR A 58 -3.54 6.82 42.80
C THR A 58 -2.72 5.53 42.68
N GLY A 59 -2.47 4.82 43.79
CA GLY A 59 -1.75 3.54 43.75
C GLY A 59 -2.48 2.46 42.96
N VAL A 60 -3.81 2.40 43.07
CA VAL A 60 -4.64 1.45 42.32
C VAL A 60 -4.64 1.78 40.82
N LYS A 61 -4.65 3.06 40.46
CA LYS A 61 -4.50 3.48 39.05
C LYS A 61 -3.21 2.94 38.45
N ILE A 62 -2.08 3.09 39.14
CA ILE A 62 -0.77 2.61 38.68
C ILE A 62 -0.79 1.09 38.49
N ILE A 63 -1.40 0.33 39.42
CA ILE A 63 -1.54 -1.13 39.28
C ILE A 63 -2.36 -1.48 38.03
N ILE A 64 -3.47 -0.80 37.77
CA ILE A 64 -4.32 -1.04 36.58
C ILE A 64 -3.54 -0.75 35.29
N LEU A 65 -2.69 0.29 35.27
CA LEU A 65 -1.83 0.59 34.12
C LEU A 65 -0.84 -0.56 33.87
N ILE A 66 -0.12 -0.99 34.90
CA ILE A 66 0.88 -2.06 34.80
C ILE A 66 0.22 -3.35 34.31
N VAL A 67 -0.89 -3.76 34.93
CA VAL A 67 -1.63 -4.97 34.57
C VAL A 67 -2.16 -4.87 33.13
N GLY A 68 -2.75 -3.73 32.75
CA GLY A 68 -3.23 -3.50 31.38
C GLY A 68 -2.10 -3.55 30.34
N PHE A 69 -0.89 -3.10 30.69
CA PHE A 69 0.28 -3.18 29.81
C PHE A 69 0.74 -4.62 29.60
N PHE A 70 0.88 -5.41 30.66
CA PHE A 70 1.31 -6.80 30.56
C PHE A 70 0.29 -7.70 29.89
N ILE A 71 -1.01 -7.52 30.19
CA ILE A 71 -2.08 -8.25 29.53
C ILE A 71 -2.18 -7.80 28.07
N GLY A 72 -2.29 -6.51 27.80
CA GLY A 72 -2.40 -6.04 26.41
C GLY A 72 -1.20 -6.45 25.56
N GLY A 73 0.01 -6.33 26.09
CA GLY A 73 1.24 -6.70 25.40
C GLY A 73 1.38 -8.19 25.09
N SER A 74 0.82 -9.09 25.91
CA SER A 74 0.90 -10.53 25.68
C SER A 74 -0.04 -11.03 24.57
N TYR A 75 -1.10 -10.27 24.28
CA TYR A 75 -2.10 -10.57 23.24
C TYR A 75 -1.98 -9.70 21.98
N LEU A 76 -0.98 -8.81 21.93
CA LEU A 76 -0.61 -8.16 20.67
C LEU A 76 -0.11 -9.25 19.70
N PRO A 77 -0.51 -9.21 18.41
CA PRO A 77 0.04 -10.12 17.44
C PRO A 77 1.56 -9.97 17.44
N LYS A 78 2.28 -11.08 17.58
CA LYS A 78 3.72 -11.08 17.36
C LYS A 78 3.93 -10.57 15.94
N ILE A 79 4.68 -9.49 15.79
CA ILE A 79 5.14 -9.05 14.47
C ILE A 79 6.10 -10.14 14.00
N ASP A 80 5.55 -11.15 13.34
CA ASP A 80 6.33 -12.09 12.56
C ASP A 80 6.87 -11.29 11.38
N VAL A 81 8.09 -10.76 11.54
CA VAL A 81 8.90 -10.31 10.41
C VAL A 81 9.28 -11.56 9.62
N LYS A 82 8.30 -12.14 8.92
CA LYS A 82 8.57 -13.14 7.90
C LYS A 82 9.28 -12.43 6.76
N LYS A 83 10.60 -12.62 6.68
CA LYS A 83 11.31 -12.54 5.39
C LYS A 83 10.49 -13.32 4.38
N GLY A 84 10.14 -12.64 3.28
CA GLY A 84 9.49 -13.15 2.08
C GLY A 84 8.94 -14.56 2.18
N GLN A 85 7.64 -14.69 2.46
CA GLN A 85 6.93 -15.93 2.17
C GLN A 85 5.56 -15.59 1.60
N VAL A 86 5.49 -15.78 0.29
CA VAL A 86 4.29 -16.07 -0.49
C VAL A 86 3.37 -16.94 0.36
N VAL A 87 2.15 -16.47 0.65
CA VAL A 87 1.11 -17.30 1.25
C VAL A 87 0.31 -17.90 0.11
N PRO A 88 0.44 -19.22 -0.17
CA PRO A 88 -0.64 -19.96 -0.78
C PRO A 88 -1.65 -20.27 0.33
N THR A 89 -2.83 -19.66 0.24
CA THR A 89 -4.00 -20.06 1.04
C THR A 89 -4.48 -21.41 0.52
N ALA A 90 -4.00 -22.50 1.12
CA ALA A 90 -4.59 -23.83 0.98
C ALA A 90 -5.38 -24.13 2.25
N THR A 91 -6.68 -23.82 2.22
CA THR A 91 -7.64 -24.36 3.17
C THR A 91 -7.85 -25.84 2.83
N THR A 92 -7.23 -26.74 3.59
CA THR A 92 -7.47 -28.18 3.49
C THR A 92 -8.83 -28.53 4.10
N ILE A 93 -9.85 -28.64 3.24
CA ILE A 93 -11.00 -29.50 3.49
C ILE A 93 -10.55 -30.94 3.15
N PRO A 94 -10.79 -31.96 4.00
CA PRO A 94 -10.58 -33.33 3.62
C PRO A 94 -11.72 -33.74 2.67
N VAL A 95 -11.54 -33.51 1.37
CA VAL A 95 -12.41 -34.07 0.34
C VAL A 95 -11.83 -35.41 -0.08
N THR A 96 -12.56 -36.45 0.29
CA THR A 96 -12.42 -37.84 -0.11
C THR A 96 -12.20 -37.97 -1.62
N LYS A 97 -11.20 -38.77 -1.97
CA LYS A 97 -10.92 -39.33 -3.31
C LYS A 97 -12.17 -39.47 -4.19
N GLN A 98 -12.32 -38.56 -5.15
CA GLN A 98 -12.85 -38.86 -6.48
C GLN A 98 -12.00 -38.15 -7.52
N VAL A 99 -11.12 -38.91 -8.17
CA VAL A 99 -10.32 -38.45 -9.31
C VAL A 99 -11.25 -38.38 -10.52
N ASN A 100 -11.97 -37.26 -10.65
CA ASN A 100 -12.47 -36.84 -11.95
C ASN A 100 -11.35 -36.02 -12.60
N LYS A 101 -10.95 -36.45 -13.80
CA LYS A 101 -9.96 -35.83 -14.69
C LYS A 101 -10.19 -34.31 -14.77
N ILE A 102 -9.46 -33.53 -13.97
CA ILE A 102 -9.51 -32.07 -13.98
C ILE A 102 -8.99 -31.65 -15.35
N SER A 103 -9.89 -31.17 -16.21
CA SER A 103 -9.51 -30.47 -17.43
C SER A 103 -8.51 -29.37 -17.05
N PRO A 104 -7.37 -29.23 -17.74
CA PRO A 104 -6.42 -28.16 -17.42
C PRO A 104 -7.17 -26.83 -17.41
N LEU A 105 -6.98 -26.07 -16.33
CA LEU A 105 -7.53 -24.71 -16.19
C LEU A 105 -7.17 -23.96 -17.49
N PRO A 106 -8.12 -23.30 -18.16
CA PRO A 106 -7.83 -22.63 -19.42
C PRO A 106 -6.66 -21.68 -19.22
N SER A 107 -5.60 -21.86 -20.02
CA SER A 107 -4.42 -21.00 -19.98
C SER A 107 -4.85 -19.54 -20.16
N PRO A 108 -4.28 -18.61 -19.39
CA PRO A 108 -4.63 -17.20 -19.51
C PRO A 108 -4.43 -16.72 -20.94
N VAL A 109 -5.41 -15.96 -21.46
CA VAL A 109 -5.31 -15.35 -22.79
C VAL A 109 -4.20 -14.29 -22.75
N LEU A 110 -3.24 -14.43 -23.66
CA LEU A 110 -2.14 -13.49 -23.79
C LEU A 110 -2.34 -12.59 -25.01
N HIS A 111 -1.84 -11.37 -24.89
CA HIS A 111 -1.92 -10.32 -25.90
C HIS A 111 -0.54 -9.77 -26.22
N ARG A 112 -0.28 -9.55 -27.50
CA ARG A 112 1.02 -9.08 -27.98
C ARG A 112 1.16 -7.56 -27.79
N ILE A 113 2.22 -7.11 -27.13
CA ILE A 113 2.57 -5.68 -27.06
C ILE A 113 3.12 -5.21 -28.42
N ILE A 114 2.40 -4.33 -29.11
CA ILE A 114 2.83 -3.78 -30.41
C ILE A 114 3.91 -2.71 -30.22
N ARG A 115 3.68 -1.77 -29.30
CA ARG A 115 4.67 -0.74 -28.94
C ARG A 115 4.41 -0.15 -27.56
N VAL A 116 5.47 0.39 -26.97
CA VAL A 116 5.40 1.20 -25.75
C VAL A 116 5.43 2.69 -26.13
N VAL A 117 4.42 3.43 -25.70
CA VAL A 117 4.32 4.87 -25.96
C VAL A 117 5.20 5.61 -24.96
N ASP A 118 4.92 5.48 -23.67
CA ASP A 118 5.67 6.03 -22.55
C ASP A 118 5.70 5.01 -21.39
N GLY A 119 6.06 5.43 -20.17
CA GLY A 119 6.20 4.52 -19.03
C GLY A 119 4.88 3.95 -18.51
N ASP A 120 3.74 4.52 -18.90
CA ASP A 120 2.41 4.11 -18.41
C ASP A 120 1.35 3.90 -19.49
N THR A 121 1.74 4.04 -20.77
CA THR A 121 0.87 3.89 -21.93
C THR A 121 1.50 2.96 -22.96
N VAL A 122 0.75 1.94 -23.38
CA VAL A 122 1.19 0.95 -24.38
C VAL A 122 0.11 0.67 -25.42
N VAL A 123 0.50 0.08 -26.55
CA VAL A 123 -0.42 -0.41 -27.58
C VAL A 123 -0.34 -1.93 -27.63
N VAL A 124 -1.49 -2.57 -27.54
CA VAL A 124 -1.62 -4.03 -27.43
C VAL A 124 -2.57 -4.52 -28.51
N ASN A 125 -2.22 -5.64 -29.14
CA ASN A 125 -3.12 -6.29 -30.08
C ASN A 125 -4.13 -7.16 -29.34
N ILE A 126 -5.41 -6.79 -29.44
CA ILE A 126 -6.54 -7.49 -28.85
C ILE A 126 -7.48 -7.85 -30.00
N ASN A 127 -7.63 -9.13 -30.29
CA ASN A 127 -8.50 -9.63 -31.36
C ASN A 127 -8.25 -8.95 -32.73
N ASN A 128 -6.98 -8.89 -33.15
CA ASN A 128 -6.52 -8.24 -34.39
C ASN A 128 -6.79 -6.73 -34.46
N LYS A 129 -7.01 -6.07 -33.32
CA LYS A 129 -7.12 -4.61 -33.21
C LYS A 129 -6.08 -4.06 -32.26
N ASP A 130 -5.44 -2.99 -32.67
CA ASP A 130 -4.47 -2.26 -31.85
C ASP A 130 -5.22 -1.34 -30.89
N GLU A 131 -5.29 -1.73 -29.62
CA GLU A 131 -5.92 -0.95 -28.56
C GLU A 131 -4.83 -0.26 -27.73
N THR A 132 -5.06 1.01 -27.40
CA THR A 132 -4.17 1.74 -26.48
C THR A 132 -4.62 1.51 -25.05
N ILE A 133 -3.68 1.12 -24.19
CA ILE A 133 -3.90 0.89 -22.77
C ILE A 133 -3.20 1.99 -21.97
N ARG A 134 -3.93 2.60 -21.03
CA ARG A 134 -3.38 3.40 -19.93
C ARG A 134 -3.34 2.53 -18.68
N LEU A 135 -2.17 2.41 -18.09
CA LEU A 135 -1.95 1.55 -16.94
C LEU A 135 -2.66 2.08 -15.70
N ILE A 136 -3.42 1.23 -15.01
CA ILE A 136 -4.10 1.62 -13.77
C ILE A 136 -3.09 1.75 -12.63
N GLY A 137 -3.28 2.77 -11.80
CA GLY A 137 -2.58 2.91 -10.52
C GLY A 137 -1.18 3.51 -10.58
N ILE A 138 -0.69 3.86 -11.78
CA ILE A 138 0.67 4.40 -11.95
C ILE A 138 0.67 5.67 -12.77
N ASN A 139 1.64 6.55 -12.56
CA ASN A 139 1.95 7.67 -13.43
C ASN A 139 3.45 7.76 -13.66
N SER A 140 3.90 7.62 -14.90
CA SER A 140 5.31 7.78 -15.25
C SER A 140 5.63 9.24 -15.56
N PRO A 141 6.86 9.73 -15.31
CA PRO A 141 7.24 11.07 -15.73
C PRO A 141 7.12 11.25 -17.26
N GLU A 142 6.49 12.34 -17.69
CA GLU A 142 6.09 12.58 -19.08
C GLU A 142 7.27 12.92 -20.01
N VAL A 143 7.24 12.38 -21.24
CA VAL A 143 8.30 12.55 -22.26
C VAL A 143 7.80 13.05 -23.60
N ARG A 144 6.48 13.00 -23.86
CA ARG A 144 5.92 13.14 -25.20
C ARG A 144 4.87 14.24 -25.34
N ASP A 145 4.57 15.02 -24.31
CA ASP A 145 3.73 16.22 -24.47
C ASP A 145 4.58 17.35 -25.09
N PRO A 146 4.37 17.73 -26.37
CA PRO A 146 5.17 18.76 -27.02
C PRO A 146 4.98 20.16 -26.42
N ARG A 147 3.99 20.32 -25.53
CA ARG A 147 3.71 21.59 -24.83
C ARG A 147 4.45 21.67 -23.49
N LYS A 148 5.11 20.60 -23.06
CA LYS A 148 5.80 20.53 -21.77
C LYS A 148 7.26 20.11 -21.96
N PRO A 149 8.17 20.57 -21.10
CA PRO A 149 9.50 19.98 -21.05
C PRO A 149 9.40 18.49 -20.67
N VAL A 150 10.36 17.69 -21.13
CA VAL A 150 10.52 16.32 -20.65
C VAL A 150 10.69 16.36 -19.13
N GLU A 151 9.85 15.62 -18.42
CA GLU A 151 9.93 15.53 -16.98
C GLU A 151 11.17 14.73 -16.58
N CYS A 152 11.72 15.08 -15.41
CA CYS A 152 12.85 14.36 -14.88
C CYS A 152 12.56 12.86 -14.81
N PHE A 153 13.55 12.03 -15.21
CA PHE A 153 13.47 10.57 -15.18
C PHE A 153 12.50 9.95 -16.19
N GLY A 154 11.86 10.76 -17.04
CA GLY A 154 10.89 10.25 -18.02
C GLY A 154 11.52 9.38 -19.10
N LYS A 155 12.74 9.72 -19.55
CA LYS A 155 13.44 8.95 -20.58
C LYS A 155 13.81 7.57 -20.06
N GLU A 156 14.27 7.50 -18.82
CA GLU A 156 14.63 6.29 -18.08
C GLU A 156 13.40 5.40 -17.90
N ALA A 157 12.28 5.99 -17.43
CA ALA A 157 11.00 5.30 -17.28
C ALA A 157 10.49 4.71 -18.60
N SER A 158 10.46 5.52 -19.67
CA SER A 158 10.06 5.04 -21.01
C SER A 158 10.99 3.94 -21.53
N THR A 159 12.29 4.05 -21.27
CA THR A 159 13.29 3.05 -21.70
C THR A 159 13.10 1.73 -20.95
N LYS A 160 12.90 1.77 -19.63
CA LYS A 160 12.63 0.58 -18.82
C LYS A 160 11.34 -0.12 -19.26
N ALA A 161 10.26 0.64 -19.49
CA ALA A 161 9.02 0.06 -20.01
C ALA A 161 9.21 -0.62 -21.37
N LYS A 162 9.98 0.00 -22.29
CA LYS A 162 10.33 -0.61 -23.59
C LYS A 162 11.16 -1.87 -23.44
N GLU A 163 12.15 -1.88 -22.56
CA GLU A 163 12.99 -3.05 -22.27
C GLU A 163 12.15 -4.24 -21.79
N ILE A 164 11.19 -3.98 -20.90
CA ILE A 164 10.37 -5.03 -20.32
C ILE A 164 9.23 -5.46 -21.25
N LEU A 165 8.56 -4.56 -21.98
CA LEU A 165 7.30 -4.91 -22.67
C LEU A 165 7.43 -5.07 -24.18
N THR A 166 8.38 -4.40 -24.84
CA THR A 166 8.51 -4.51 -26.30
C THR A 166 8.74 -5.96 -26.68
N GLY A 167 7.95 -6.49 -27.62
CA GLY A 167 8.17 -7.86 -28.04
C GLY A 167 7.40 -8.93 -27.25
N LYS A 168 6.87 -8.61 -26.06
CA LYS A 168 6.29 -9.61 -25.17
C LYS A 168 4.81 -9.88 -25.43
N ASN A 169 4.39 -11.07 -25.01
CA ASN A 169 2.99 -11.40 -24.78
C ASN A 169 2.69 -11.17 -23.29
N VAL A 170 1.54 -10.58 -23.01
CA VAL A 170 1.14 -10.23 -21.65
C VAL A 170 -0.30 -10.61 -21.39
N ARG A 171 -0.61 -10.90 -20.14
CA ARG A 171 -1.99 -10.94 -19.68
C ARG A 171 -2.41 -9.52 -19.31
N ILE A 172 -3.60 -9.12 -19.75
CA ILE A 172 -4.21 -7.85 -19.34
C ILE A 172 -5.35 -8.13 -18.38
N GLU A 173 -5.58 -7.23 -17.43
CA GLU A 173 -6.65 -7.37 -16.44
C GLU A 173 -7.39 -6.05 -16.28
N ASN A 174 -8.72 -6.09 -16.27
CA ASN A 174 -9.56 -4.93 -15.96
C ASN A 174 -9.78 -4.82 -14.46
N ASP A 175 -10.10 -3.62 -14.01
CA ASP A 175 -10.52 -3.35 -12.64
C ASP A 175 -12.00 -2.93 -12.62
N PRO A 176 -12.92 -3.74 -12.06
CA PRO A 176 -14.33 -3.39 -12.00
C PRO A 176 -14.65 -2.13 -11.19
N THR A 177 -13.73 -1.71 -10.30
CA THR A 177 -13.87 -0.45 -9.57
C THR A 177 -13.56 0.76 -10.46
N GLN A 178 -12.88 0.56 -11.58
CA GLN A 178 -12.48 1.62 -12.49
C GLN A 178 -13.36 1.60 -13.76
N GLY A 179 -13.36 2.70 -14.51
CA GLY A 179 -13.96 2.72 -15.83
C GLY A 179 -13.23 1.77 -16.79
N ASP A 180 -13.91 1.29 -17.82
CA ASP A 180 -13.27 0.45 -18.84
C ASP A 180 -12.29 1.25 -19.72
N LYS A 181 -12.66 2.50 -20.03
CA LYS A 181 -11.87 3.45 -20.81
C LYS A 181 -11.80 4.80 -20.12
N ASP A 182 -10.71 5.53 -20.34
CA ASP A 182 -10.58 6.91 -19.89
C ASP A 182 -11.26 7.91 -20.85
N LYS A 183 -11.18 9.21 -20.52
CA LYS A 183 -11.73 10.30 -21.34
C LYS A 183 -11.11 10.40 -22.75
N TYR A 184 -9.92 9.83 -22.95
CA TYR A 184 -9.21 9.76 -24.22
C TYR A 184 -9.47 8.44 -24.97
N LYS A 185 -10.42 7.63 -24.50
CA LYS A 185 -10.81 6.34 -25.08
C LYS A 185 -9.72 5.26 -25.02
N ARG A 186 -8.72 5.41 -24.16
CA ARG A 186 -7.72 4.37 -23.86
C ARG A 186 -8.31 3.37 -22.87
N LEU A 187 -8.06 2.08 -23.07
CA LEU A 187 -8.44 1.03 -22.13
C LEU A 187 -7.68 1.20 -20.81
N LEU A 188 -8.37 1.02 -19.69
CA LEU A 188 -7.75 1.02 -18.36
C LEU A 188 -7.49 -0.43 -17.94
N ARG A 189 -6.21 -0.82 -17.86
CA ARG A 189 -5.82 -2.20 -17.53
C ARG A 189 -4.57 -2.27 -16.64
N TYR A 190 -4.44 -3.38 -15.93
CA TYR A 190 -3.16 -3.87 -15.43
C TYR A 190 -2.49 -4.77 -16.48
N ILE A 191 -1.16 -4.80 -16.48
CA ILE A 191 -0.37 -5.71 -17.30
C ILE A 191 0.36 -6.70 -16.40
N PHE A 192 0.26 -7.98 -16.75
CA PHE A 192 0.99 -9.06 -16.12
C PHE A 192 1.88 -9.75 -17.15
N LEU A 193 3.15 -9.92 -16.80
CA LEU A 193 4.09 -10.72 -17.58
C LEU A 193 3.71 -12.21 -17.53
N GLU A 194 4.31 -13.02 -18.40
CA GLU A 194 4.02 -14.47 -18.49
C GLU A 194 4.29 -15.22 -17.17
N ASP A 195 5.25 -14.75 -16.37
CA ASP A 195 5.57 -15.30 -15.05
C ASP A 195 4.62 -14.83 -13.93
N GLY A 196 3.62 -14.01 -14.25
CA GLY A 196 2.67 -13.45 -13.30
C GLY A 196 3.11 -12.14 -12.63
N THR A 197 4.27 -11.59 -13.00
CA THR A 197 4.74 -10.30 -12.47
C THR A 197 3.79 -9.18 -12.89
N ASN A 198 3.26 -8.43 -11.92
CA ASN A 198 2.47 -7.22 -12.17
C ASN A 198 3.41 -6.08 -12.62
N PHE A 199 3.40 -5.78 -13.92
CA PHE A 199 4.27 -4.76 -14.51
C PHE A 199 4.02 -3.38 -13.91
N ASN A 200 2.75 -3.03 -13.65
CA ASN A 200 2.39 -1.74 -13.06
C ASN A 200 3.09 -1.56 -11.70
N LYS A 201 3.00 -2.58 -10.84
CA LYS A 201 3.66 -2.59 -9.54
C LYS A 201 5.18 -2.51 -9.67
N LEU A 202 5.76 -3.31 -10.58
CA LEU A 202 7.20 -3.37 -10.82
C LEU A 202 7.76 -1.99 -11.18
N MET A 203 7.06 -1.22 -12.02
CA MET A 203 7.49 0.14 -12.38
C MET A 203 7.55 1.08 -11.17
N ILE A 204 6.66 0.93 -10.20
CA ILE A 204 6.70 1.68 -8.94
C ILE A 204 7.82 1.15 -8.03
N GLU A 205 7.91 -0.17 -7.83
CA GLU A 205 8.89 -0.82 -6.94
C GLU A 205 10.35 -0.50 -7.33
N GLU A 206 10.59 -0.26 -8.62
CA GLU A 206 11.90 0.09 -9.17
C GLU A 206 12.10 1.60 -9.37
N GLY A 207 11.12 2.43 -8.98
CA GLY A 207 11.21 3.89 -9.02
C GLY A 207 11.14 4.50 -10.42
N TYR A 208 10.45 3.86 -11.36
CA TYR A 208 10.21 4.39 -12.71
C TYR A 208 8.83 5.03 -12.90
N ALA A 209 7.95 4.90 -11.91
CA ALA A 209 6.63 5.52 -11.89
C ALA A 209 6.23 5.87 -10.45
N PHE A 210 5.33 6.85 -10.33
CA PHE A 210 4.63 7.15 -9.10
C PHE A 210 3.38 6.28 -8.98
N GLU A 211 2.99 5.95 -7.75
CA GLU A 211 1.62 5.56 -7.43
C GLU A 211 0.67 6.68 -7.82
N TYR A 212 -0.43 6.33 -8.48
CA TYR A 212 -1.41 7.30 -8.94
C TYR A 212 -2.84 6.83 -8.73
N THR A 213 -3.47 7.38 -7.71
CA THR A 213 -4.91 7.25 -7.46
C THR A 213 -5.65 8.42 -8.09
N TYR A 214 -6.49 8.16 -9.10
CA TYR A 214 -7.22 9.23 -9.79
C TYR A 214 -8.43 9.78 -9.01
N ASN A 215 -9.36 8.91 -8.59
CA ASN A 215 -10.60 9.33 -7.93
C ASN A 215 -11.01 8.39 -6.79
N ILE A 216 -11.09 7.09 -7.08
CA ILE A 216 -11.47 6.06 -6.10
C ILE A 216 -10.38 4.98 -6.00
N PRO A 217 -10.29 4.27 -4.86
CA PRO A 217 -9.35 3.17 -4.71
C PRO A 217 -9.52 2.12 -5.81
N TYR A 218 -8.38 1.63 -6.30
CA TYR A 218 -8.30 0.54 -7.27
C TYR A 218 -7.81 -0.75 -6.59
N LYS A 219 -8.00 -1.88 -7.24
CA LYS A 219 -7.80 -3.24 -6.72
C LYS A 219 -6.46 -3.45 -6.00
N TYR A 220 -5.37 -2.87 -6.50
CA TYR A 220 -4.01 -3.05 -5.99
C TYR A 220 -3.45 -1.81 -5.27
N GLN A 221 -4.29 -0.85 -4.87
CA GLN A 221 -3.83 0.45 -4.37
C GLN A 221 -2.88 0.34 -3.18
N GLU A 222 -3.22 -0.47 -2.18
CA GLU A 222 -2.39 -0.59 -0.98
C GLU A 222 -1.02 -1.22 -1.29
N GLU A 223 -0.98 -2.20 -2.20
CA GLU A 223 0.28 -2.80 -2.66
C GLU A 223 1.16 -1.80 -3.41
N PHE A 224 0.55 -0.90 -4.21
CA PHE A 224 1.27 0.10 -4.99
C PHE A 224 1.77 1.25 -4.13
N LYS A 225 0.99 1.70 -3.15
CA LYS A 225 1.45 2.68 -2.14
C LYS A 225 2.63 2.15 -1.35
N GLU A 226 2.56 0.90 -0.90
CA GLU A 226 3.67 0.28 -0.17
C GLU A 226 4.91 0.11 -1.06
N ALA A 227 4.72 -0.30 -2.33
CA ALA A 227 5.80 -0.36 -3.30
C ALA A 227 6.51 1.01 -3.47
N GLN A 228 5.75 2.10 -3.57
CA GLN A 228 6.33 3.44 -3.68
C GLN A 228 7.10 3.80 -2.40
N ARG A 229 6.48 3.60 -1.23
CA ARG A 229 7.12 3.88 0.07
C ARG A 229 8.46 3.16 0.19
N LEU A 230 8.53 1.91 -0.25
CA LEU A 230 9.77 1.13 -0.26
C LEU A 230 10.76 1.66 -1.32
N ALA A 231 10.31 2.04 -2.51
CA ALA A 231 11.19 2.63 -3.53
C ALA A 231 11.81 3.96 -3.07
N GLU A 232 11.03 4.81 -2.39
CA GLU A 232 11.48 6.06 -1.77
C GLU A 232 12.52 5.80 -0.68
N LEU A 233 12.21 4.91 0.28
CA LEU A 233 13.11 4.57 1.38
C LEU A 233 14.46 4.01 0.89
N ASN A 234 14.42 3.20 -0.16
CA ASN A 234 15.60 2.59 -0.76
C ASN A 234 16.24 3.46 -1.86
N LYS A 235 15.75 4.69 -2.07
CA LYS A 235 16.26 5.65 -3.06
C LYS A 235 16.41 5.04 -4.45
N LYS A 236 15.41 4.30 -4.91
CA LYS A 236 15.41 3.65 -6.23
C LYS A 236 14.96 4.60 -7.33
N GLY A 237 15.52 4.43 -8.53
CA GLY A 237 15.07 5.13 -9.74
C GLY A 237 15.00 6.65 -9.55
N LEU A 238 13.83 7.24 -9.79
CA LEU A 238 13.58 8.68 -9.66
C LEU A 238 13.78 9.21 -8.22
N TRP A 239 13.79 8.32 -7.23
CA TRP A 239 14.04 8.64 -5.82
C TRP A 239 15.53 8.64 -5.44
N ALA A 240 16.41 8.24 -6.36
CA ALA A 240 17.85 8.22 -6.11
C ALA A 240 18.41 9.64 -5.95
N ASP A 241 19.42 9.78 -5.09
CA ASP A 241 20.11 11.06 -4.91
C ASP A 241 20.69 11.53 -6.25
N GLY A 242 20.28 12.73 -6.70
CA GLY A 242 20.73 13.30 -7.97
C GLY A 242 20.02 12.77 -9.22
N ALA A 243 19.08 11.81 -9.12
CA ALA A 243 18.27 11.38 -10.25
C ALA A 243 17.39 12.51 -10.77
N CYS A 244 16.75 13.21 -9.85
CA CYS A 244 16.04 14.45 -10.11
C CYS A 244 16.64 15.57 -9.30
N ILE A 245 17.48 16.36 -9.95
CA ILE A 245 17.86 17.67 -9.43
C ILE A 245 16.58 18.50 -9.49
N SER A 246 15.84 18.55 -8.38
CA SER A 246 14.93 19.65 -8.17
C SER A 246 15.76 20.90 -8.37
N ALA A 247 15.25 21.88 -9.11
CA ALA A 247 15.87 23.19 -9.20
C ALA A 247 15.86 23.82 -7.80
N LEU A 248 16.74 23.37 -6.91
CA LEU A 248 17.07 24.06 -5.69
C LEU A 248 17.79 25.34 -6.12
N PRO A 249 17.38 26.50 -5.59
CA PRO A 249 17.99 27.75 -5.97
C PRO A 249 19.47 27.64 -5.66
N ILE A 250 20.30 27.99 -6.65
CA ILE A 250 21.72 28.24 -6.43
C ILE A 250 21.76 29.32 -5.34
N LYS A 251 21.98 28.90 -4.08
CA LYS A 251 22.36 29.82 -3.04
C LYS A 251 23.80 30.18 -3.38
N ILE A 252 23.93 31.21 -4.21
CA ILE A 252 25.21 31.84 -4.54
C ILE A 252 25.91 32.08 -3.21
N MET A 253 27.14 31.57 -3.13
CA MET A 253 28.05 31.88 -2.05
C MET A 253 28.31 33.39 -2.04
N GLU A 254 28.10 34.01 -0.89
CA GLU A 254 28.81 35.21 -0.43
C GLU A 254 29.03 35.08 1.08
#